data_AF-A0AAP8N7Y9-F1
#
_entry.id   AF-A0AAP8N7Y9-F1
#
_cell.length_a   1.000
_cell.length_b   1.000
_cell.length_c   1.000
_cell.angle_alpha   90.00
_cell.angle_beta   90.00
_cell.angle_gamma   90.00
#
_symmetry.space_group_name_H-M   'P 1'
#
loop_
_entity.id
_entity.type
_entity.pdbx_description
1 polymer ?
#
loop_
_entity_poly.entity_id
_entity_poly.type
_entity_poly.pdbx_seq_one_letter_code
_entity_poly.pdbx_strand_id
1 'polypeptide(L)'
;WIDIYNGNRIGIAVNSRFSPHGIETISILDKDYALLRIDEQVDAPTLNFRATNRYWVDPQDGFILRSEQHLTPQLFLKIVQVRRDRGAAR
;
A
#
# COMPACT_ATOMS: atom_id res chain seq x y z
N TRP A 1 14.41 -5.51 -0.97
CA TRP A 1 15.45 -4.56 -0.55
C TRP A 1 15.00 -3.16 -0.91
N ILE A 2 15.31 -2.16 -0.09
CA ILE A 2 15.00 -0.75 -0.36
C ILE A 2 16.22 0.13 -0.11
N ASP A 3 16.28 1.27 -0.79
CA ASP A 3 17.29 2.31 -0.61
C ASP A 3 16.65 3.55 -0.01
N ILE A 4 17.31 4.15 0.98
CA ILE A 4 16.83 5.33 1.71
C ILE A 4 17.91 6.40 1.65
N TYR A 5 17.59 7.52 1.01
CA TYR A 5 18.49 8.68 0.89
C TYR A 5 18.77 9.36 2.24
N ASN A 6 17.85 9.31 3.20
CA ASN A 6 18.07 9.86 4.54
C ASN A 6 19.10 9.04 5.33
N GLY A 7 20.36 9.46 5.27
CA GLY A 7 21.50 8.78 5.88
C GLY A 7 22.20 7.75 4.96
N ASN A 8 21.95 7.79 3.65
CA ASN A 8 22.61 6.95 2.63
C ASN A 8 22.59 5.44 2.94
N ARG A 9 21.41 4.92 3.33
CA ARG A 9 21.24 3.49 3.61
C ARG A 9 20.82 2.78 2.33
N ILE A 10 21.70 1.95 1.80
CA ILE A 10 21.49 1.19 0.55
C ILE A 10 21.30 -0.28 0.90
N GLY A 11 20.41 -0.97 0.19
CA GLY A 11 20.22 -2.40 0.34
C GLY A 11 19.71 -2.76 1.73
N ILE A 12 18.65 -2.10 2.20
CA ILE A 12 17.97 -2.51 3.42
C ILE A 12 17.04 -3.69 3.12
N ALA A 13 17.25 -4.82 3.79
CA ALA A 13 16.35 -5.96 3.71
C ALA A 13 15.00 -5.61 4.35
N VAL A 14 13.93 -5.97 3.65
CA VAL A 14 12.55 -5.80 4.10
C VAL A 14 11.87 -7.14 3.94
N ASN A 15 11.26 -7.63 5.01
CA ASN A 15 10.44 -8.82 5.01
C ASN A 15 8.98 -8.40 5.06
N SER A 16 8.19 -8.89 4.12
CA SER A 16 6.77 -8.56 4.01
C SER A 16 5.93 -9.82 4.10
N ARG A 17 4.83 -9.76 4.85
CA ARG A 17 3.80 -10.79 4.87
C ARG A 17 2.46 -10.15 4.54
N PHE A 18 1.76 -10.69 3.56
CA PHE A 18 0.47 -10.19 3.12
C PHE A 18 -0.65 -11.09 3.61
N SER A 19 -1.72 -10.49 4.11
CA SER A 19 -2.92 -11.19 4.61
C SER A 19 -4.19 -10.49 4.14
N PRO A 20 -5.13 -11.21 3.49
CA PRO A 20 -6.44 -10.65 3.16
C PRO A 20 -7.30 -10.49 4.41
N HIS A 21 -8.06 -9.40 4.48
CA HIS A 21 -8.93 -9.07 5.61
C HIS A 21 -10.44 -9.05 5.27
N GLY A 22 -10.79 -9.23 3.99
CA GLY A 22 -12.17 -9.24 3.51
C GLY A 22 -12.55 -7.98 2.73
N ILE A 23 -13.81 -7.94 2.28
CA ILE A 23 -14.36 -6.80 1.54
C ILE A 23 -14.73 -5.69 2.52
N GLU A 24 -14.23 -4.49 2.27
CA GLU A 24 -14.56 -3.25 2.97
C GLU A 24 -15.13 -2.23 1.98
N THR A 25 -16.25 -1.61 2.36
CA THR A 25 -16.78 -0.47 1.62
C THR A 25 -16.05 0.80 2.05
N ILE A 26 -15.37 1.46 1.12
CA ILE A 26 -14.77 2.78 1.34
C ILE A 26 -15.36 3.82 0.40
N SER A 27 -15.57 5.02 0.91
CA SER A 27 -16.01 6.16 0.10
C SER A 27 -14.79 6.92 -0.42
N ILE A 28 -14.72 7.11 -1.74
CA ILE A 28 -13.73 7.97 -2.41
C ILE A 28 -14.51 8.99 -3.24
N LEU A 29 -14.41 10.27 -2.84
CA LEU A 29 -15.37 11.30 -3.25
C LEU A 29 -16.81 10.84 -2.93
N ASP A 30 -17.76 11.08 -3.82
CA ASP A 30 -19.18 10.74 -3.67
C ASP A 30 -19.51 9.33 -4.21
N LYS A 31 -18.54 8.41 -4.21
CA LYS A 31 -18.70 7.04 -4.68
C LYS A 31 -18.20 6.04 -3.65
N ASP A 32 -19.03 5.04 -3.39
CA ASP A 32 -18.68 3.90 -2.55
C ASP A 32 -18.09 2.77 -3.38
N TYR A 33 -16.99 2.20 -2.89
CA TYR A 33 -16.30 1.08 -3.49
C TYR A 33 -16.19 -0.07 -2.50
N ALA A 34 -16.71 -1.24 -2.87
CA ALA A 34 -16.50 -2.48 -2.14
C ALA A 34 -15.17 -3.11 -2.58
N LEU A 35 -14.15 -3.03 -1.72
CA LEU A 35 -12.77 -3.39 -2.06
C LEU A 35 -12.23 -4.45 -1.11
N LEU A 36 -11.42 -5.36 -1.61
CA LEU A 36 -10.68 -6.30 -0.78
C LEU A 36 -9.55 -5.56 -0.05
N ARG A 37 -9.58 -5.55 1.28
CA ARG A 37 -8.44 -5.08 2.06
C ARG A 37 -7.38 -6.17 2.17
N ILE A 38 -6.15 -5.81 1.81
CA ILE A 38 -4.94 -6.58 2.07
C ILE A 38 -4.10 -5.79 3.07
N ASP A 39 -3.71 -6.45 4.16
CA ASP A 39 -2.72 -5.92 5.08
C ASP A 39 -1.36 -6.54 4.78
N GLU A 40 -0.32 -5.70 4.80
CA GLU A 40 1.08 -6.11 4.73
C GLU A 40 1.74 -5.81 6.07
N GLN A 41 2.25 -6.84 6.74
CA GLN A 41 3.16 -6.65 7.86
C GLN A 41 4.59 -6.54 7.33
N VAL A 42 5.21 -5.39 7.57
CA VAL A 42 6.57 -5.04 7.16
C VAL A 42 7.51 -5.17 8.35
N ASP A 43 8.64 -5.84 8.17
CA ASP A 43 9.74 -5.90 9.14
C ASP A 43 11.08 -5.60 8.45
N ALA A 44 11.75 -4.55 8.91
CA ALA A 44 13.12 -4.20 8.54
C ALA A 44 13.98 -4.07 9.81
N PRO A 45 14.61 -5.17 10.27
CA PRO A 45 15.31 -5.21 11.56
C PRO A 45 16.47 -4.21 11.65
N THR A 46 17.18 -3.98 10.55
CA THR A 46 18.31 -3.04 10.48
C THR A 46 17.91 -1.58 10.68
N LEU A 47 16.62 -1.27 10.53
CA LEU A 47 16.03 0.03 10.83
C LEU A 47 15.29 0.07 12.17
N ASN A 48 15.25 -1.05 12.90
CA ASN A 48 14.34 -1.28 14.02
C ASN A 48 12.89 -0.88 13.66
N PHE A 49 12.46 -1.30 12.46
CA PHE A 49 11.23 -0.82 11.87
C PHE A 49 10.24 -1.95 11.62
N ARG A 50 9.02 -1.74 12.12
CA ARG A 50 7.85 -2.57 11.82
C ARG A 50 6.66 -1.69 11.55
N ALA A 51 5.85 -2.06 10.57
CA ALA A 51 4.62 -1.36 10.25
C ALA A 51 3.60 -2.31 9.63
N THR A 52 2.33 -1.88 9.64
CA THR A 52 1.27 -2.51 8.87
C THR A 52 0.85 -1.56 7.77
N ASN A 53 1.15 -1.90 6.53
CA ASN A 53 0.60 -1.21 5.37
C ASN A 53 -0.76 -1.82 5.02
N ARG A 54 -1.63 -1.02 4.40
CA ARG A 54 -2.98 -1.44 4.00
C ARG A 54 -3.25 -1.05 2.56
N TYR A 55 -3.83 -1.97 1.80
CA TYR A 55 -4.15 -1.80 0.40
C TYR A 55 -5.61 -2.17 0.17
N TRP A 56 -6.38 -1.27 -0.43
CA TRP A 56 -7.76 -1.53 -0.84
C TRP A 56 -7.78 -1.80 -2.34
N VAL A 57 -7.99 -3.07 -2.66
CA VAL A 57 -7.84 -3.67 -3.99
C VAL A 57 -9.21 -3.94 -4.58
N ASP A 58 -9.43 -3.55 -5.84
CA ASP A 58 -10.61 -3.98 -6.58
C ASP A 58 -10.52 -5.49 -6.83
N PRO A 59 -11.47 -6.30 -6.31
CA PRO A 59 -11.42 -7.75 -6.48
C PRO A 59 -11.65 -8.22 -7.92
N GLN A 60 -12.12 -7.36 -8.83
CA GLN A 60 -12.37 -7.71 -10.23
C GLN A 60 -11.10 -7.68 -11.08
N ASP A 61 -10.24 -6.68 -10.89
CA ASP A 61 -9.08 -6.42 -11.75
C ASP A 61 -7.75 -6.27 -10.99
N GLY A 62 -7.76 -6.31 -9.65
CA GLY A 62 -6.57 -6.16 -8.82
C GLY A 62 -6.09 -4.71 -8.68
N PHE A 63 -6.84 -3.72 -9.19
CA PHE A 63 -6.43 -2.33 -9.11
C PHE A 63 -6.47 -1.80 -7.66
N ILE A 64 -5.39 -1.16 -7.20
CA ILE A 64 -5.33 -0.57 -5.86
C ILE A 64 -5.91 0.84 -5.90
N LEU A 65 -7.13 1.02 -5.38
CA LEU A 65 -7.76 2.35 -5.32
C LEU A 65 -7.23 3.20 -4.17
N ARG A 66 -6.79 2.58 -3.09
CA ARG A 66 -6.20 3.26 -1.93
C ARG A 66 -5.07 2.44 -1.34
N SER A 67 -4.02 3.11 -0.90
CA SER A 67 -2.97 2.52 -0.08
C SER A 67 -2.62 3.43 1.08
N GLU A 68 -2.32 2.84 2.22
CA GLU A 68 -1.76 3.48 3.40
C GLU A 68 -0.49 2.74 3.77
N GLN A 69 0.66 3.38 3.63
CA GLN A 69 1.95 2.69 3.74
C GLN A 69 3.05 3.57 4.30
N HIS A 70 3.97 2.94 5.00
CA HIS A 70 5.23 3.54 5.40
C HIS A 70 6.31 3.19 4.37
N LEU A 71 6.89 4.21 3.73
CA LEU A 71 8.06 4.02 2.85
C LEU A 71 9.35 3.95 3.66
N THR A 72 9.38 4.67 4.77
CA THR A 72 10.45 4.66 5.77
C THR A 72 9.81 4.81 7.15
N PRO A 73 10.55 4.61 8.26
CA PRO A 73 9.99 4.81 9.59
C PRO A 73 9.44 6.22 9.82
N GLN A 74 9.96 7.23 9.10
CA GLN A 74 9.56 8.63 9.25
C GLN A 74 8.56 9.09 8.19
N LEU A 75 8.29 8.29 7.15
CA LEU A 75 7.45 8.68 6.01
C LEU A 75 6.27 7.73 5.87
N PHE A 76 5.10 8.20 6.31
CA PHE A 76 3.81 7.58 6.02
C PHE A 76 3.13 8.30 4.85
N LEU A 77 2.53 7.52 3.95
CA LEU A 77 1.81 8.02 2.79
C LEU A 77 0.44 7.36 2.70
N LYS A 78 -0.54 8.19 2.33
CA LYS A 78 -1.84 7.75 1.86
C LYS A 78 -2.02 8.16 0.42
N ILE A 79 -2.27 7.20 -0.46
CA ILE A 79 -2.50 7.42 -1.89
C ILE A 79 -3.93 7.00 -2.20
N VAL A 80 -4.66 7.82 -2.96
CA VAL A 80 -6.03 7.54 -3.40
C VAL A 80 -6.13 7.83 -4.89
N GLN A 81 -6.61 6.85 -5.66
CA GLN A 81 -6.83 6.97 -7.09
C GLN A 81 -8.25 7.49 -7.35
N VAL A 82 -8.36 8.72 -7.86
CA VAL A 82 -9.65 9.41 -8.04
C VAL A 82 -10.28 9.13 -9.41
N ARG A 83 -9.46 8.86 -10.42
CA ARG A 83 -9.89 8.46 -11.77
C ARG A 83 -9.15 7.19 -12.15
N ARG A 84 -9.88 6.16 -12.55
CA ARG A 84 -9.28 5.04 -13.27
C ARG A 84 -8.93 5.58 -14.65
N ASP A 85 -7.67 5.96 -14.87
CA ASP A 85 -7.21 6.19 -16.23
C ASP A 85 -7.11 4.81 -16.89
N ARG A 86 -8.26 4.28 -17.35
CA ARG A 86 -8.25 3.23 -18.35
C ARG A 86 -7.75 3.90 -19.61
N GLY A 87 -6.43 3.98 -19.76
CA GLY A 87 -5.85 4.16 -21.08
C GLY A 87 -6.56 3.17 -21.99
N ALA A 88 -7.26 3.70 -22.99
CA ALA A 88 -8.02 2.92 -23.94
C ALA A 88 -7.06 1.93 -24.61
N ALA A 89 -6.97 0.71 -24.07
CA ALA A 89 -6.46 -0.42 -24.80
C ALA A 89 -7.54 -0.73 -25.84
N ARG A 90 -7.35 -0.15 -27.02
CA ARG A 90 -8.08 -0.48 -28.24
C ARG A 90 -7.24 -1.44 -29.06
#